data_AF-B4HK47-F1
#
_entry.id   AF-B4HK47-F1
#
_cell.length_a   1.000
_cell.length_b   1.000
_cell.length_c   1.000
_cell.angle_alpha   90.00
_cell.angle_beta   90.00
_cell.angle_gamma   90.00
#
_symmetry.space_group_name_H-M   'P 1'
#
loop_
_entity.id
_entity.type
_entity.pdbx_description
1 polymer ?
#
loop_
_entity_poly.entity_id
_entity_poly.type
_entity_poly.pdbx_seq_one_letter_code
_entity_poly.pdbx_strand_id
1 'polypeptide(L)' 'MCDECEGQRCGGKFAPFFCANVTCLQYYCEHCWAVIHSRPGREYHKPLVKEGADRPRAVPFRWC' A
#
# COMPACT_ATOMS: atom_id res chain seq x y z
N MET A 1 -4.28 -4.36 -5.84
CA MET A 1 -3.70 -5.70 -5.99
C MET A 1 -2.37 -5.70 -5.25
N CYS A 2 -1.89 -6.82 -4.71
CA CYS A 2 -0.56 -6.88 -4.07
C CYS A 2 0.50 -7.09 -5.15
N ASP A 3 1.54 -6.27 -5.17
CA ASP A 3 2.60 -6.37 -6.17
C ASP A 3 3.48 -7.61 -5.92
N GLU A 4 3.75 -7.94 -4.64
CA GLU A 4 4.67 -9.04 -4.32
C GLU A 4 4.14 -10.46 -4.60
N CYS A 5 2.84 -10.67 -4.40
CA CYS A 5 2.22 -11.97 -4.70
C CYS A 5 1.30 -11.91 -5.91
N GLU A 6 1.31 -10.79 -6.65
CA GLU A 6 0.46 -10.55 -7.83
C GLU A 6 -1.04 -10.82 -7.57
N GLY A 7 -1.47 -10.67 -6.31
CA GLY A 7 -2.84 -11.01 -5.89
C GLY A 7 -3.15 -12.51 -5.74
N GLN A 8 -2.19 -13.42 -5.96
CA GLN A 8 -2.36 -14.88 -5.80
C GLN A 8 -2.87 -15.26 -4.41
N ARG A 9 -2.34 -14.63 -3.36
CA ARG A 9 -2.73 -14.92 -1.96
C ARG A 9 -4.01 -14.20 -1.52
N CYS A 10 -4.50 -13.25 -2.31
CA CYS A 10 -5.63 -12.40 -1.95
C CYS A 10 -6.84 -12.63 -2.86
N GLY A 11 -6.80 -13.64 -3.73
CA GLY A 11 -7.87 -13.91 -4.71
C GLY A 11 -8.12 -12.70 -5.64
N GLY A 12 -7.07 -11.99 -6.02
CA GLY A 12 -7.16 -10.78 -6.85
C GLY A 12 -7.71 -9.52 -6.15
N LYS A 13 -7.96 -9.56 -4.83
CA LYS A 13 -8.42 -8.39 -4.07
C LYS A 13 -7.37 -7.27 -4.06
N PHE A 14 -7.85 -6.04 -3.84
CA PHE A 14 -6.96 -4.89 -3.66
C PHE A 14 -6.08 -5.05 -2.41
N ALA A 15 -4.83 -4.61 -2.50
CA ALA A 15 -3.91 -4.63 -1.39
C ALA A 15 -4.17 -3.38 -0.52
N PRO A 16 -4.45 -3.55 0.78
CA PRO A 16 -4.84 -2.43 1.64
C PRO A 16 -3.65 -1.58 2.10
N PHE A 17 -2.43 -2.13 2.07
CA PHE A 17 -1.24 -1.48 2.59
C PHE A 17 -0.33 -0.99 1.47
N PHE A 18 0.10 0.26 1.58
CA PHE A 18 1.13 0.84 0.73
C PHE A 18 2.35 1.20 1.57
N CYS A 19 3.54 0.78 1.13
CA CYS A 19 4.80 1.17 1.77
C CYS A 19 5.37 2.40 1.06
N ALA A 20 5.50 3.53 1.75
CA ALA A 20 6.04 4.77 1.16
C ALA A 20 7.59 4.85 1.19
N ASN A 21 8.28 3.85 1.71
CA ASN A 21 9.75 3.83 1.71
C ASN A 21 10.26 3.50 0.31
N VAL A 22 11.27 4.22 -0.19
CA VAL A 22 11.86 4.02 -1.53
C VAL A 22 12.36 2.60 -1.79
N THR A 23 12.77 1.88 -0.74
CA THR A 23 13.23 0.48 -0.85
C THR A 23 12.10 -0.51 -1.13
N CYS A 24 10.85 -0.12 -0.87
CA CYS A 24 9.68 -0.96 -1.04
C CYS A 24 8.72 -0.36 -2.08
N LEU A 25 8.28 0.89 -1.90
CA LEU A 25 7.45 1.71 -2.80
C LEU A 25 6.38 0.93 -3.58
N GLN A 26 5.69 0.02 -2.89
CA GLN A 26 4.79 -0.97 -3.49
C GLN A 26 3.58 -1.23 -2.59
N TYR A 27 2.55 -1.81 -3.18
CA TYR A 27 1.37 -2.29 -2.49
C TYR A 27 1.55 -3.72 -2.00
N TYR A 28 1.24 -3.94 -0.74
CA TYR A 28 1.32 -5.24 -0.09
C TYR A 28 -0.03 -5.65 0.49
N CYS A 29 -0.36 -6.93 0.36
CA CYS A 29 -1.41 -7.51 1.16
C CYS A 29 -0.97 -7.69 2.61
N GLU A 30 -1.91 -7.98 3.51
CA GLU A 30 -1.61 -8.15 4.93
C GLU A 30 -0.54 -9.21 5.18
N HIS A 31 -0.63 -10.35 4.48
CA HIS A 31 0.33 -11.42 4.62
C HIS A 31 1.72 -11.03 4.11
N CYS A 32 1.84 -10.46 2.91
CA CYS A 32 3.13 -10.02 2.38
C CYS A 32 3.72 -8.88 3.22
N TRP A 33 2.88 -7.98 3.72
CA TRP A 33 3.30 -6.91 4.61
C TRP A 33 3.99 -7.48 5.86
N ALA A 34 3.32 -8.38 6.57
CA ALA A 34 3.86 -8.99 7.78
C ALA A 34 5.17 -9.75 7.53
N VAL A 35 5.28 -10.48 6.41
CA VAL A 35 6.50 -11.25 6.08
C VAL A 35 7.68 -10.36 5.71
N ILE A 36 7.45 -9.27 4.96
CA ILE A 36 8.51 -8.41 4.45
C ILE A 36 8.96 -7.40 5.50
N HIS A 37 8.01 -6.83 6.24
CA HIS A 37 8.24 -5.78 7.22
C HIS A 37 8.48 -6.30 8.65
N SER A 38 8.44 -7.61 8.89
CA SER A 38 8.97 -8.20 10.13
C SER A 38 10.49 -8.41 10.09
N ARG A 39 11.13 -8.20 8.93
CA ARG A 39 12.58 -8.37 8.77
C ARG A 39 13.35 -7.19 9.38
N PRO A 40 14.53 -7.44 9.97
CA PRO A 40 15.37 -6.39 10.54
C PRO A 40 15.71 -5.33 9.48
N GLY A 41 15.56 -4.07 9.85
CA GLY A 41 15.76 -2.92 8.95
C GLY A 41 14.54 -2.51 8.11
N ARG A 42 13.46 -3.30 8.11
CA ARG A 42 12.16 -2.94 7.51
C ARG A 42 11.02 -2.83 8.52
N GLU A 43 11.28 -3.20 9.77
CA GLU A 43 10.36 -3.12 10.92
C GLU A 43 9.85 -1.70 11.21
N TYR A 44 10.62 -0.68 10.85
CA TYR A 44 10.26 0.73 11.06
C TYR A 44 9.36 1.30 9.96
N HIS A 45 9.10 0.54 8.89
CA HIS A 45 8.23 1.02 7.82
C HIS A 45 6.79 1.04 8.31
N LYS A 46 6.12 2.19 8.16
CA LYS A 46 4.70 2.34 8.51
C LYS A 46 3.83 2.11 7.28
N PRO A 47 2.82 1.20 7.36
CA PRO A 47 1.88 1.03 6.27
C PRO A 47 1.00 2.27 6.17
N LEU A 48 0.86 2.79 4.96
CA LEU A 48 -0.21 3.72 4.64
C LEU A 48 -1.45 2.89 4.27
N VAL A 49 -2.41 2.86 5.19
CA VAL A 49 -3.70 2.21 4.94
C VAL A 49 -4.54 3.14 4.07
N LYS A 50 -5.04 2.62 2.95
CA LYS A 50 -5.92 3.37 2.05
C LYS A 50 -7.35 3.46 2.58
N GLU A 51 -7.55 3.79 3.86
CA GLU A 51 -8.87 4.18 4.39
C GLU A 51 -9.18 5.64 4.01
N GLY A 52 -9.42 5.90 2.72
CA GLY A 52 -9.78 7.27 2.31
C GLY A 52 -9.74 7.61 0.83
N ALA A 53 -9.64 6.64 -0.08
CA ALA A 53 -9.74 6.92 -1.51
C ALA A 53 -11.19 7.00 -2.04
N ASP A 54 -12.17 7.07 -1.15
CA ASP A 54 -13.56 7.39 -1.49
C ASP A 54 -13.87 8.90 -1.37
N ARG A 55 -12.86 9.77 -1.17
CA ARG A 55 -13.10 11.18 -1.43
C ARG A 55 -12.99 11.41 -2.95
N PRO A 56 -14.08 11.77 -3.67
CA PRO A 56 -13.94 12.19 -5.05
C PRO A 56 -12.95 13.34 -5.07
N ARG A 57 -11.88 13.18 -5.85
CA ARG A 57 -10.82 14.17 -6.02
C ARG A 57 -11.33 15.32 -6.91
N ALA A 58 -12.37 16.01 -6.48
CA ALA A 58 -12.77 17.28 -7.07
C ALA A 58 -11.98 18.40 -6.38
N VAL A 59 -10.74 18.61 -6.83
CA VAL A 59 -10.08 19.89 -6.65
C VAL A 59 -10.49 20.75 -7.85
N PRO A 60 -11.39 21.75 -7.71
CA PRO A 60 -11.55 22.74 -8.76
C PRO A 60 -10.27 23.56 -8.79
N PHE A 61 -9.43 23.32 -9.80
CA PHE A 61 -8.33 24.22 -10.12
C PHE A 61 -8.93 25.59 -10.45
N ARG A 62 -8.82 26.56 -9.54
CA ARG A 62 -9.06 27.97 -9.85
C ARG A 62 -7.71 28.64 -10.02
N TRP A 63 -7.34 28.91 -11.26
CA TRP A 63 -6.33 29.91 -11.59
C TRP A 63 -6.96 31.29 -11.36
N CYS A 64 -6.34 32.09 -10.50
CA CYS A 64 -6.53 33.53 -10.45
C CYS A 64 -5.62 34.19 -11.49
#